data_AF-A0A1K1P0D2-F1
#
_entry.id   AF-A0A1K1P0D2-F1
#
_cell.length_a   1.000
_cell.length_b   1.000
_cell.length_c   1.000
_cell.angle_alpha   90.00
_cell.angle_beta   90.00
_cell.angle_gamma   90.00
#
_symmetry.space_group_name_H-M   'P 1'
#
loop_
_entity.id
_entity.type
_entity.pdbx_description
1 polymer ?
#
loop_
_entity_poly.entity_id
_entity_poly.type
_entity_poly.pdbx_seq_one_letter_code
_entity_poly.pdbx_strand_id
1 'polypeptide(L)'
;MKMTREDYQRAKAHGISGPTLLRRIQNGWDKETALTRQPRKQAVRDEAYYSWRDVALSNGIGKETYKSRIYEGWSYEKAASEPLRRRVEEVPPIDPDESVGPQKRLISKEIHRLARCNGIPRELLLERVYLQKWNPIKAATEAP
;
A
#
# COMPACT_ATOMS: atom_id res chain seq x y z
N MET A 1 2.95 22.57 -12.15
CA MET A 1 3.97 22.57 -13.23
C MET A 1 3.29 22.66 -14.59
N LYS A 2 3.73 23.54 -15.49
CA LYS A 2 3.14 23.66 -16.84
C LYS A 2 3.93 22.79 -17.83
N MET A 3 3.25 21.96 -18.63
CA MET A 3 3.91 21.13 -19.66
C MET A 3 4.10 21.91 -20.95
N THR A 4 5.26 21.76 -21.58
CA THR A 4 5.58 22.39 -22.86
C THR A 4 5.12 21.52 -24.03
N ARG A 5 5.11 22.08 -25.24
CA ARG A 5 4.80 21.32 -26.47
C ARG A 5 5.78 20.16 -26.69
N GLU A 6 7.05 20.34 -26.34
CA GLU A 6 8.10 19.31 -26.43
C GLU A 6 7.82 18.14 -25.47
N ASP A 7 7.36 18.42 -24.25
CA ASP A 7 6.97 17.39 -23.29
C ASP A 7 5.85 16.50 -23.86
N TYR A 8 4.86 17.09 -24.55
CA TYR A 8 3.81 16.32 -25.22
C TYR A 8 4.33 15.48 -26.40
N GLN A 9 5.28 16.00 -27.17
CA GLN A 9 5.89 15.24 -28.27
C GLN A 9 6.68 14.06 -27.75
N ARG A 10 7.48 14.26 -26.69
CA ARG A 10 8.23 13.21 -26.01
C ARG A 10 7.31 12.15 -25.41
N ALA A 11 6.25 12.56 -24.71
CA ALA A 11 5.24 11.64 -24.19
C ALA A 11 4.59 10.82 -25.31
N LYS A 12 4.25 11.46 -26.44
CA LYS A 12 3.67 10.77 -27.61
C LYS A 12 4.63 9.73 -28.19
N ALA A 13 5.94 10.02 -28.26
CA ALA A 13 6.95 9.05 -28.69
C ALA A 13 7.01 7.82 -27.77
N HIS A 14 6.72 7.97 -26.48
CA HIS A 14 6.58 6.88 -25.52
C HIS A 14 5.16 6.27 -25.46
N GLY A 15 4.26 6.62 -26.38
CA GLY A 15 2.89 6.10 -26.43
C GLY A 15 1.95 6.64 -25.36
N ILE A 16 2.29 7.79 -24.76
CA ILE A 16 1.50 8.44 -23.70
C ILE A 16 0.69 9.59 -24.32
N SER A 17 -0.62 9.56 -24.14
CA SER A 17 -1.49 10.64 -24.61
C SER A 17 -1.36 11.89 -23.72
N GLY A 18 -1.58 13.08 -24.28
CA GLY A 18 -1.57 14.34 -23.53
C GLY A 18 -2.45 14.34 -22.27
N PRO A 19 -3.70 13.84 -22.33
CA PRO A 19 -4.53 13.68 -21.13
C PRO A 19 -3.91 12.75 -20.08
N THR A 20 -3.23 11.68 -20.50
CA THR A 20 -2.54 10.76 -19.58
C THR A 20 -1.36 11.43 -18.90
N LEU A 21 -0.56 12.20 -19.65
CA LEU A 21 0.55 12.99 -19.11
C LEU A 21 0.04 13.99 -18.07
N LEU A 22 -1.00 14.76 -18.39
CA LEU A 22 -1.58 15.74 -17.48
C LEU A 22 -2.08 15.10 -16.18
N ARG A 23 -2.80 13.98 -16.28
CA ARG A 23 -3.29 13.25 -15.10
C ARG A 23 -2.16 12.75 -14.21
N ARG A 24 -1.03 12.32 -14.78
CA ARG A 24 0.15 11.90 -14.00
C ARG A 24 0.75 13.06 -13.21
N ILE A 25 0.90 14.22 -13.84
CA ILE A 25 1.41 15.43 -13.17
C ILE A 25 0.45 15.88 -12.06
N GLN A 26 -0.86 15.83 -12.30
CA GLN A 26 -1.87 16.13 -11.27
C GLN A 26 -1.79 15.15 -10.08
N ASN A 27 -1.50 13.88 -10.36
CA ASN A 27 -1.30 12.85 -9.34
C ASN A 27 0.09 12.92 -8.66
N GLY A 28 0.87 13.98 -8.90
CA GLY A 28 2.17 14.19 -8.23
C GLY A 28 3.31 13.33 -8.77
N TRP A 29 3.20 12.75 -9.97
CA TRP A 29 4.30 12.02 -10.58
C TRP A 29 5.44 12.97 -10.95
N ASP A 30 6.68 12.47 -10.83
CA ASP A 30 7.83 13.19 -11.34
C ASP A 30 7.78 13.31 -12.88
N LYS A 31 8.42 14.35 -13.41
CA LYS A 31 8.35 14.70 -14.84
C LYS A 31 8.79 13.55 -15.73
N GLU A 32 9.94 12.96 -15.42
CA GLU A 32 10.57 11.94 -16.26
C GLU A 32 9.75 10.64 -16.27
N THR A 33 9.30 10.18 -15.11
CA THR A 33 8.39 9.01 -15.01
C THR A 33 7.08 9.29 -15.73
N ALA A 34 6.54 10.51 -15.64
CA ALA A 34 5.30 10.86 -16.32
C ALA A 34 5.42 10.81 -17.85
N LEU A 35 6.60 11.15 -18.38
CA LEU A 35 6.93 11.18 -19.81
C LEU A 35 7.34 9.82 -20.39
N THR A 36 7.90 8.92 -19.59
CA THR A 36 8.54 7.69 -20.09
C THR A 36 7.76 6.42 -19.75
N ARG A 37 7.11 6.36 -18.58
CA ARG A 37 6.46 5.12 -18.13
C ARG A 37 5.24 4.82 -18.96
N GLN A 38 5.17 3.67 -19.62
CA GLN A 38 4.00 3.34 -20.45
C GLN A 38 2.75 3.10 -19.59
N PRO A 39 1.55 3.48 -20.07
CA PRO A 39 0.30 3.10 -19.41
C PRO A 39 0.14 1.58 -19.36
N ARG A 40 -0.54 1.06 -18.33
CA ARG A 40 -0.91 -0.36 -18.32
C ARG A 40 -1.84 -0.64 -19.51
N LYS A 41 -1.61 -1.76 -20.20
CA LYS A 41 -2.51 -2.20 -21.26
C LYS A 41 -3.89 -2.50 -20.67
N GLN A 42 -4.92 -2.06 -21.38
CA GLN A 42 -6.29 -2.38 -21.02
C GLN A 42 -6.50 -3.88 -21.28
N ALA A 43 -7.03 -4.62 -20.31
CA ALA A 43 -7.43 -6.01 -20.53
C ALA A 43 -8.51 -6.05 -21.63
N VAL A 44 -8.36 -6.98 -22.58
CA VAL A 44 -9.37 -7.26 -23.60
C VAL A 44 -10.62 -7.77 -22.88
N ARG A 45 -11.79 -7.27 -23.30
CA ARG A 45 -13.10 -7.64 -22.74
C ARG A 45 -13.96 -8.25 -23.84
N ASP A 46 -13.54 -9.42 -24.27
CA ASP A 46 -14.27 -10.26 -25.22
C ASP A 46 -15.42 -11.01 -24.53
N GLU A 47 -16.16 -11.81 -25.29
CA GLU A 47 -17.26 -12.62 -24.75
C GLU A 47 -16.78 -13.60 -23.67
N ALA A 48 -15.59 -14.20 -23.87
CA ALA A 48 -14.95 -15.08 -22.90
C ALA A 48 -14.69 -14.38 -21.56
N TYR A 49 -14.23 -13.13 -21.57
CA TYR A 49 -14.06 -12.33 -20.35
C TYR A 49 -15.36 -12.26 -19.53
N TYR A 50 -16.51 -12.04 -20.18
CA TYR A 50 -17.80 -11.91 -19.51
C TYR A 50 -18.33 -13.25 -18.99
N SER A 51 -18.20 -14.33 -19.77
CA SER A 51 -18.58 -15.67 -19.34
C SER A 51 -17.80 -16.09 -18.08
N TRP A 52 -16.48 -15.94 -18.10
CA TRP A 52 -15.63 -16.27 -16.95
C TRP A 52 -15.82 -15.32 -15.76
N ARG A 53 -16.22 -14.07 -16.00
CA ARG A 53 -16.62 -13.15 -14.92
C ARG A 53 -17.83 -13.71 -14.16
N ASP A 54 -18.79 -14.29 -14.86
CA ASP A 54 -20.00 -14.83 -14.22
C ASP A 54 -19.68 -16.14 -13.45
N VAL A 55 -18.71 -16.92 -13.93
CA VAL A 55 -18.09 -18.02 -13.17
C VAL A 55 -17.39 -17.50 -11.91
N ALA A 56 -16.59 -16.44 -12.03
CA ALA A 56 -15.88 -15.83 -10.91
C ALA A 56 -16.85 -15.39 -9.80
N LEU A 57 -17.97 -14.77 -10.19
CA LEU A 57 -19.02 -14.37 -9.26
C LEU A 57 -19.65 -15.55 -8.54
N SER A 58 -19.92 -16.64 -9.25
CA SER A 58 -20.41 -17.90 -8.66
C SER A 58 -19.41 -18.49 -7.66
N ASN A 59 -18.11 -18.29 -7.90
CA ASN A 59 -17.02 -18.70 -7.01
C ASN A 59 -16.72 -17.70 -5.88
N GLY A 60 -17.56 -16.67 -5.70
CA GLY A 60 -17.38 -15.65 -4.66
C GLY A 60 -16.26 -14.64 -4.95
N ILE A 61 -15.72 -14.62 -6.17
CA ILE A 61 -14.69 -13.66 -6.59
C ILE A 61 -15.39 -12.45 -7.21
N GLY A 62 -15.23 -11.30 -6.55
CA GLY A 62 -15.80 -10.04 -7.01
C GLY A 62 -15.27 -9.60 -8.38
N LYS A 63 -16.09 -8.85 -9.14
CA LYS A 63 -15.76 -8.35 -10.49
C LYS A 63 -14.42 -7.62 -10.55
N GLU A 64 -14.14 -6.79 -9.54
CA GLU A 64 -12.89 -6.01 -9.49
C GLU A 64 -11.68 -6.91 -9.19
N THR A 65 -11.83 -7.93 -8.35
CA THR A 65 -10.75 -8.89 -8.10
C THR A 65 -10.44 -9.72 -9.33
N TYR A 66 -11.47 -10.26 -9.99
CA TYR A 66 -11.34 -10.97 -11.26
C TYR A 66 -10.61 -10.11 -12.31
N LYS A 67 -11.07 -8.87 -12.47
CA LYS A 67 -10.46 -7.89 -13.38
C LYS A 67 -9.00 -7.58 -13.01
N SER A 68 -8.67 -7.37 -11.73
CA SER A 68 -7.29 -7.13 -11.29
C SER A 68 -6.37 -8.29 -11.62
N ARG A 69 -6.82 -9.53 -11.38
CA ARG A 69 -6.05 -10.75 -11.71
C ARG A 69 -5.71 -10.82 -13.21
N ILE A 70 -6.66 -10.46 -14.08
CA ILE A 70 -6.41 -10.40 -15.53
C ILE A 70 -5.40 -9.31 -15.88
N TYR A 71 -5.48 -8.13 -15.26
CA TYR A 71 -4.47 -7.08 -15.46
C TYR A 71 -3.08 -7.48 -14.96
N GLU A 72 -3.00 -8.39 -14.00
CA GLU A 72 -1.77 -9.02 -13.52
C GLU A 72 -1.29 -10.17 -14.42
N GLY A 73 -2.00 -10.45 -15.51
CA GLY A 73 -1.61 -11.45 -16.52
C GLY A 73 -2.17 -12.85 -16.28
N TRP A 74 -3.18 -13.01 -15.43
CA TRP A 74 -3.81 -14.31 -15.20
C TRP A 74 -4.73 -14.67 -16.36
N SER A 75 -4.85 -15.97 -16.66
CA SER A 75 -5.89 -16.48 -17.55
C SER A 75 -7.28 -16.27 -16.92
N TYR A 76 -8.32 -16.20 -17.76
CA TYR A 76 -9.69 -16.02 -17.28
C TYR A 76 -10.12 -17.14 -16.33
N GLU A 77 -9.81 -18.39 -16.68
CA GLU A 77 -10.05 -19.55 -15.83
C GLU A 77 -9.42 -19.39 -14.45
N LYS A 78 -8.10 -19.15 -14.42
CA LYS A 78 -7.35 -18.97 -13.18
C LYS A 78 -7.88 -17.78 -12.38
N ALA A 79 -8.19 -16.67 -13.05
CA ALA A 79 -8.73 -15.49 -12.39
C ALA A 79 -10.09 -15.73 -11.73
N ALA A 80 -10.90 -16.63 -12.32
CA ALA A 80 -12.24 -16.97 -11.88
C ALA A 80 -12.30 -18.13 -10.87
N SER A 81 -11.27 -18.98 -10.75
CA SER A 81 -11.31 -20.17 -9.89
C SER A 81 -10.45 -20.07 -8.64
N GLU A 82 -9.35 -19.31 -8.69
CA GLU A 82 -8.42 -19.24 -7.57
C GLU A 82 -9.03 -18.57 -6.34
N PRO A 83 -8.95 -19.17 -5.15
CA PRO A 83 -9.52 -18.60 -3.94
C PRO A 83 -8.89 -17.24 -3.62
N LEU A 84 -9.66 -16.37 -2.99
CA LEU A 84 -9.10 -15.16 -2.40
C LEU A 84 -8.09 -15.58 -1.34
N ARG A 85 -6.95 -14.88 -1.27
CA ARG A 85 -6.07 -15.04 -0.11
C ARG A 85 -6.90 -14.72 1.12
N ARG A 86 -6.99 -15.68 2.04
CA ARG A 86 -7.68 -15.50 3.31
C ARG A 86 -7.11 -14.21 3.93
N ARG A 87 -7.96 -13.19 4.10
CA ARG A 87 -7.65 -12.12 5.07
C ARG A 87 -7.39 -12.88 6.36
N VAL A 88 -6.29 -12.61 7.06
CA VAL A 88 -5.95 -13.34 8.29
C VAL A 88 -7.04 -13.06 9.35
N GLU A 89 -8.18 -13.74 9.24
CA GLU A 89 -9.33 -13.73 10.14
C GLU A 89 -9.31 -15.00 11.00
N GLU A 90 -8.53 -16.01 10.58
CA GLU A 90 -8.16 -17.18 11.35
C GLU A 90 -6.68 -17.07 11.71
N VAL A 91 -6.31 -16.07 12.51
CA VAL A 91 -5.32 -16.40 13.54
C VAL A 91 -6.11 -17.35 14.46
N PRO A 92 -5.63 -18.57 14.77
CA PRO A 92 -6.22 -19.38 15.84
C PRO A 92 -6.48 -18.48 17.05
N PRO A 93 -7.51 -18.73 17.90
CA PRO A 93 -7.63 -18.02 19.16
C PRO A 93 -6.27 -18.09 19.80
N ILE A 94 -5.59 -16.95 19.78
CA ILE A 94 -4.27 -16.88 20.34
C ILE A 94 -4.55 -17.16 21.81
N ASP A 95 -3.88 -18.16 22.39
CA ASP A 95 -4.03 -18.41 23.82
C ASP A 95 -4.00 -17.04 24.51
N PRO A 96 -4.85 -16.75 25.50
CA PRO A 96 -4.94 -15.40 26.09
C PRO A 96 -3.57 -14.81 26.50
N ASP A 97 -2.60 -15.69 26.75
CA ASP A 97 -1.18 -15.42 27.00
C ASP A 97 -0.31 -15.17 25.74
N GLU A 98 -0.60 -15.82 24.61
CA GLU A 98 0.21 -15.74 23.38
C GLU A 98 -0.22 -14.64 22.40
N SER A 99 -1.21 -13.80 22.75
CA SER A 99 -1.71 -12.69 21.92
C SER A 99 -0.59 -12.08 21.08
N VAL A 100 -0.66 -12.20 19.74
CA VAL A 100 0.14 -11.42 18.80
C VAL A 100 -0.28 -9.98 19.05
N GLY A 101 0.38 -9.38 20.03
CA GLY A 101 -0.07 -8.16 20.67
C GLY A 101 -0.26 -7.04 19.66
N PRO A 102 -0.92 -5.93 20.07
CA PRO A 102 -1.04 -4.76 19.21
C PRO A 102 0.36 -4.43 18.70
N GLN A 103 0.53 -4.33 17.36
CA GLN A 103 1.81 -4.06 16.69
C GLN A 103 2.74 -3.34 17.65
N LYS A 104 3.77 -4.03 18.18
CA LYS A 104 4.54 -3.54 19.32
C LYS A 104 5.09 -2.17 18.95
N ARG A 105 4.44 -1.11 19.40
CA ARG A 105 4.95 0.25 19.26
C ARG A 105 6.29 0.21 19.98
N LEU A 106 7.37 0.63 19.31
CA LEU A 106 8.71 0.65 19.92
C LEU A 106 8.68 1.38 21.28
N ILE A 107 7.76 2.33 21.43
CA ILE A 107 7.44 3.02 22.67
C ILE A 107 5.96 2.78 22.99
N SER A 108 5.69 2.04 24.07
CA SER A 108 4.33 1.75 24.52
C SER A 108 3.67 2.98 25.16
N LYS A 109 2.33 2.97 25.29
CA LYS A 109 1.60 4.02 26.00
C LYS A 109 2.06 4.16 27.46
N GLU A 110 2.46 3.05 28.09
CA GLU A 110 2.95 3.05 29.47
C GLU A 110 4.29 3.76 29.59
N ILE A 111 5.19 3.59 28.62
CA ILE A 111 6.47 4.33 28.60
C ILE A 111 6.24 5.84 28.44
N HIS A 112 5.25 6.25 27.62
CA HIS A 112 4.87 7.66 27.54
C HIS A 112 4.32 8.21 28.87
N ARG A 113 3.53 7.40 29.59
CA ARG A 113 3.01 7.76 30.91
C ARG A 113 4.15 7.88 31.93
N LEU A 114 5.09 6.94 31.93
CA LEU A 114 6.26 6.93 32.80
C LEU A 114 7.13 8.16 32.58
N ALA A 115 7.47 8.48 31.33
CA ALA A 115 8.24 9.68 30.99
C ALA A 115 7.55 10.96 31.48
N ARG A 116 6.23 11.07 31.27
CA ARG A 116 5.43 12.21 31.77
C ARG A 116 5.46 12.31 33.30
N CYS A 117 5.35 11.18 34.01
CA CYS A 117 5.44 11.14 35.47
C CYS A 117 6.84 11.51 36.00
N ASN A 118 7.89 11.22 35.22
CA ASN A 118 9.27 11.60 35.52
C ASN A 118 9.66 12.99 34.98
N GLY A 119 8.70 13.78 34.47
CA GLY A 119 8.96 15.12 33.93
C GLY A 119 9.74 15.15 32.62
N ILE A 120 9.86 14.03 31.92
CA ILE A 120 10.57 13.91 30.64
C ILE A 120 9.59 14.23 29.50
N PRO A 121 9.84 15.26 28.69
CA PRO A 121 8.97 15.61 27.58
C PRO A 121 8.98 14.50 26.52
N ARG A 122 7.85 14.36 25.82
CA ARG A 122 7.66 13.32 24.80
C ARG A 122 8.76 13.37 23.74
N GLU A 123 9.14 14.56 23.31
CA GLU A 123 10.14 14.82 22.29
C GLU A 123 11.50 14.25 22.69
N LEU A 124 11.93 14.49 23.93
CA LEU A 124 13.19 13.97 24.47
C LEU A 124 13.17 12.45 24.60
N LEU A 125 12.03 11.86 25.03
CA LEU A 125 11.85 10.41 25.02
C LEU A 125 12.00 9.82 23.61
N LEU A 126 11.40 10.45 22.60
CA LEU A 126 11.51 10.01 21.21
C LEU A 126 12.95 10.11 20.70
N GLU A 127 13.63 11.22 20.97
CA GLU A 127 15.02 11.43 20.59
C GLU A 127 15.92 10.35 21.20
N ARG A 128 15.81 10.12 22.51
CA ARG A 128 16.60 9.10 23.23
C ARG A 128 16.41 7.71 22.64
N VAL A 129 15.17 7.32 22.32
CA VAL A 129 14.88 5.98 21.77
C VAL A 129 15.26 5.87 20.29
N TYR A 130 14.91 6.85 19.46
CA TYR A 130 15.06 6.72 18.01
C TYR A 130 16.40 7.20 17.48
N LEU A 131 16.97 8.27 18.04
CA LEU A 131 18.26 8.84 17.62
C LEU A 131 19.40 8.25 18.44
N GLN A 132 19.26 8.24 19.77
CA GLN A 132 20.33 7.79 20.67
C GLN A 132 20.29 6.27 20.93
N LYS A 133 19.25 5.58 20.44
CA LYS A 133 19.06 4.12 20.56
C LYS A 133 19.00 3.61 22.01
N TRP A 134 18.54 4.44 22.94
CA TRP A 134 18.36 4.03 24.33
C TRP A 134 17.19 3.06 24.48
N ASN A 135 17.27 2.20 25.48
CA ASN A 135 16.13 1.39 25.89
C ASN A 135 14.96 2.31 26.29
N PRO A 136 13.71 2.05 25.85
CA PRO A 136 12.56 2.89 26.16
C PRO A 136 12.30 3.14 27.66
N ILE A 137 12.58 2.16 28.52
CA ILE A 137 12.46 2.31 29.97
C ILE A 137 13.52 3.30 30.47
N LYS A 138 14.79 3.07 30.11
CA LYS A 138 15.91 3.96 30.46
C LYS A 138 15.64 5.39 30.01
N ALA A 139 15.19 5.56 28.77
CA ALA A 139 14.88 6.85 28.18
C ALA A 139 13.77 7.63 28.93
N ALA A 140 12.87 6.90 29.60
CA ALA A 140 11.73 7.42 30.35
C ALA A 140 12.00 7.60 31.86
N THR A 141 13.18 7.24 32.37
CA THR A 141 13.51 7.33 33.81
C THR A 141 14.74 8.17 34.10
N GLU A 142 15.70 8.29 33.18
CA GLU A 142 16.89 9.10 33.42
C GLU A 142 16.61 10.60 33.28
N ALA A 143 17.11 11.38 34.24
CA ALA A 143 16.97 12.84 34.23
C ALA A 143 17.62 13.46 32.98
N PRO A 144 17.18 14.66 32.55
CA PRO A 144 17.83 15.44 31.50
C PRO A 144 19.30 15.74 31.80
#